data_AF-A0A7I9YGG3-F1
#
_entry.id   AF-A0A7I9YGG3-F1
#
_cell.length_a   1.000
_cell.length_b   1.000
_cell.length_c   1.000
_cell.angle_alpha   90.00
_cell.angle_beta   90.00
_cell.angle_gamma   90.00
#
_symmetry.space_group_name_H-M   'P 1'
#
loop_
_entity.id
_entity.type
_entity.pdbx_description
1 polymer ?
#
loop_
_entity_poly.entity_id
_entity_poly.type
_entity_poly.pdbx_seq_one_letter_code
_entity_poly.pdbx_strand_id
1 'polypeptide(L)'
;MTTDKGVDGAVELVAVLDQMSDTSPIAFDAPRSAALYRYLSEGMRAGPKAEEFRDLAIELIQRLGIWWSPEIYATLPVMVPWCIRDRACRYDQGPESWGSPRSDGYLRDDNSIIKKLPLPLPISGPEGSAYRGRKPWRGFTACHIWRDLPSGKLAGADPWLYSFVPNLIWLPTWLAPLTDRQGDNTQVVLQRTSIALFRGVELRGPVTGYAEAAWAKLPSPPPGPGLALETLNKFDAVPSYLTRRLNSLDKFVKGCDEILAGHQIKQKLVCTRYTEELPKLDRRNVKQFRDTMEDYRQACAAALHASCEDDMA
;
A
#
# COMPACT_ATOMS: atom_id res chain seq x y z
N MET A 1 -32.82 -2.07 9.62
CA MET A 1 -31.53 -1.39 9.36
C MET A 1 -30.56 -2.44 8.84
N THR A 2 -30.40 -2.52 7.52
CA THR A 2 -29.31 -3.31 6.91
C THR A 2 -27.99 -2.65 7.31
N THR A 3 -27.18 -3.36 8.08
CA THR A 3 -25.81 -2.94 8.36
C THR A 3 -25.09 -2.80 7.02
N ASP A 4 -24.66 -1.58 6.67
CA ASP A 4 -23.81 -1.37 5.49
C ASP A 4 -22.55 -2.21 5.69
N LYS A 5 -22.41 -3.26 4.87
CA LYS A 5 -21.33 -4.25 4.99
C LYS A 5 -19.99 -3.69 4.50
N GLY A 6 -19.93 -2.43 4.10
CA GLY A 6 -18.77 -1.81 3.46
C GLY A 6 -18.68 -2.18 1.98
N VAL A 7 -17.66 -1.64 1.31
CA VAL A 7 -17.43 -1.79 -0.13
C VAL A 7 -16.85 -3.18 -0.42
N ASP A 8 -17.44 -3.89 -1.38
CA ASP A 8 -16.91 -5.15 -1.95
C ASP A 8 -16.38 -4.90 -3.36
N GLY A 9 -15.07 -4.95 -3.53
CA GLY A 9 -14.42 -4.62 -4.80
C GLY A 9 -14.87 -5.48 -5.98
N ALA A 10 -15.32 -6.72 -5.75
CA ALA A 10 -15.82 -7.58 -6.83
C ALA A 10 -17.23 -7.19 -7.27
N VAL A 11 -18.11 -6.84 -6.32
CA VAL A 11 -19.49 -6.40 -6.61
C VAL A 11 -19.47 -5.09 -7.39
N GLU A 12 -18.64 -4.15 -6.95
CA GLU A 12 -18.57 -2.81 -7.54
C GLU A 12 -17.89 -2.85 -8.92
N LEU A 13 -16.92 -3.75 -9.11
CA LEU A 13 -16.35 -4.02 -10.44
C LEU A 13 -17.40 -4.56 -11.42
N VAL A 14 -18.26 -5.50 -10.99
CA VAL A 14 -19.35 -6.00 -11.83
C VAL A 14 -20.32 -4.87 -12.19
N ALA A 15 -20.73 -4.06 -11.21
CA ALA A 15 -21.64 -2.94 -11.44
C ALA A 15 -21.08 -1.92 -12.46
N VAL A 16 -19.79 -1.58 -12.37
CA VAL A 16 -19.14 -0.70 -13.35
C VAL A 16 -19.08 -1.35 -14.74
N LEU A 17 -18.74 -2.64 -14.85
CA LEU A 17 -18.75 -3.34 -16.13
C LEU A 17 -20.14 -3.37 -16.77
N ASP A 18 -21.18 -3.59 -15.97
CA ASP A 18 -22.57 -3.60 -16.44
C ASP A 18 -22.98 -2.21 -16.96
N GLN A 19 -22.63 -1.14 -16.24
CA GLN A 19 -22.85 0.23 -16.72
C GLN A 19 -22.11 0.51 -18.04
N MET A 20 -20.89 0.02 -18.20
CA MET A 20 -20.10 0.24 -19.41
C MET A 20 -20.56 -0.62 -20.59
N SER A 21 -21.31 -1.70 -20.35
CA SER A 21 -21.75 -2.64 -21.39
C SER A 21 -22.70 -2.01 -22.41
N ASP A 22 -23.41 -0.95 -22.03
CA ASP A 22 -24.29 -0.21 -22.93
C ASP A 22 -23.54 0.53 -24.04
N THR A 23 -22.24 0.79 -23.85
CA THR A 23 -21.43 1.65 -24.74
C THR A 23 -20.12 1.01 -25.19
N SER A 24 -19.71 -0.11 -24.58
CA SER A 24 -18.48 -0.82 -24.92
C SER A 24 -18.78 -2.30 -25.18
N PRO A 25 -18.63 -2.79 -26.43
CA PRO A 25 -18.74 -4.21 -26.74
C PRO A 25 -17.74 -5.07 -25.95
N ILE A 26 -16.56 -4.53 -25.67
CA ILE A 26 -15.54 -5.23 -24.87
C ILE A 26 -15.99 -5.37 -23.41
N ALA A 27 -16.62 -4.34 -22.83
CA ALA A 27 -17.20 -4.45 -21.49
C ALA A 27 -18.42 -5.39 -21.47
N PHE A 28 -19.24 -5.37 -22.52
CA PHE A 28 -20.37 -6.29 -22.68
C PHE A 28 -19.90 -7.75 -22.67
N ASP A 29 -18.85 -8.09 -23.42
CA ASP A 29 -18.31 -9.46 -23.50
C ASP A 29 -17.42 -9.83 -22.29
N ALA A 30 -17.07 -8.88 -21.43
CA ALA A 30 -16.18 -9.12 -20.30
C ALA A 30 -16.77 -10.11 -19.28
N PRO A 31 -16.02 -11.10 -18.77
CA PRO A 31 -16.56 -12.03 -17.80
C PRO A 31 -16.75 -11.35 -16.43
N ARG A 32 -17.90 -11.59 -15.78
CA ARG A 32 -18.21 -11.12 -14.41
C ARG A 32 -17.63 -12.05 -13.35
N SER A 33 -16.35 -12.39 -13.50
CA SER A 33 -15.63 -13.31 -12.62
C SER A 33 -14.13 -13.04 -12.61
N ALA A 34 -13.38 -13.83 -11.85
CA ALA A 34 -11.92 -13.80 -11.85
C ALA A 34 -11.29 -14.04 -13.24
N ALA A 35 -12.05 -14.57 -14.21
CA ALA A 35 -11.60 -14.69 -15.60
C ALA A 35 -11.38 -13.33 -16.29
N LEU A 36 -11.84 -12.22 -15.70
CA LEU A 36 -11.67 -10.86 -16.26
C LEU A 36 -10.20 -10.51 -16.50
N TYR A 37 -9.31 -10.89 -15.58
CA TYR A 37 -7.88 -10.67 -15.76
C TYR A 37 -7.38 -11.30 -17.07
N ARG A 38 -7.74 -12.57 -17.32
CA ARG A 38 -7.30 -13.28 -18.51
C ARG A 38 -7.85 -12.63 -19.77
N TYR A 39 -9.14 -12.30 -19.76
CA TYR A 39 -9.81 -11.59 -20.85
C TYR A 39 -9.10 -10.27 -21.21
N LEU A 40 -8.87 -9.41 -20.22
CA LEU A 40 -8.17 -8.14 -20.42
C LEU A 40 -6.71 -8.36 -20.85
N SER A 41 -5.98 -9.25 -20.16
CA SER A 41 -4.56 -9.50 -20.47
C SER A 41 -4.35 -10.11 -21.86
N GLU A 42 -5.26 -10.94 -22.35
CA GLU A 42 -5.15 -11.53 -23.68
C GLU A 42 -5.54 -10.52 -24.76
N GLY A 43 -6.64 -9.79 -24.56
CA GLY A 43 -7.08 -8.74 -25.48
C GLY A 43 -6.07 -7.61 -25.67
N MET A 44 -5.33 -7.24 -24.62
CA MET A 44 -4.28 -6.22 -24.69
C MET A 44 -3.01 -6.68 -25.45
N ARG A 45 -2.75 -8.00 -25.56
CA ARG A 45 -1.47 -8.52 -26.08
C ARG A 45 -1.39 -8.58 -27.60
N ALA A 46 -2.50 -8.87 -28.28
CA ALA A 46 -2.52 -8.93 -29.73
C ALA A 46 -3.96 -8.85 -30.27
N GLY A 47 -4.19 -7.98 -31.24
CA GLY A 47 -5.45 -7.89 -31.96
C GLY A 47 -5.75 -6.46 -32.44
N PRO A 48 -6.69 -6.29 -33.39
CA PRO A 48 -7.08 -4.98 -33.90
C PRO A 48 -7.70 -4.06 -32.83
N LYS A 49 -8.17 -4.63 -31.71
CA LYS A 49 -8.82 -3.92 -30.59
C LYS A 49 -7.94 -3.77 -29.34
N ALA A 50 -6.64 -4.02 -29.44
CA ALA A 50 -5.76 -4.03 -28.25
C ALA A 50 -5.78 -2.70 -27.47
N GLU A 51 -5.92 -1.56 -28.16
CA GLU A 51 -6.10 -0.26 -27.49
C GLU A 51 -7.42 -0.17 -26.73
N GLU A 52 -8.54 -0.59 -27.32
CA GLU A 52 -9.84 -0.57 -26.63
C GLU A 52 -9.83 -1.43 -25.34
N PHE A 53 -9.11 -2.56 -25.34
CA PHE A 53 -8.88 -3.37 -24.13
C PHE A 53 -8.02 -2.65 -23.08
N ARG A 54 -7.00 -1.91 -23.53
CA ARG A 54 -6.16 -1.09 -22.64
C ARG A 54 -6.97 0.04 -22.03
N ASP A 55 -7.75 0.75 -22.83
CA ASP A 55 -8.61 1.83 -22.39
C ASP A 55 -9.63 1.33 -21.36
N LEU A 56 -10.26 0.18 -21.61
CA LEU A 56 -11.16 -0.45 -20.62
C LEU A 56 -10.42 -0.76 -19.31
N ALA A 57 -9.22 -1.36 -19.37
CA ALA A 57 -8.46 -1.68 -18.17
C ALA A 57 -8.08 -0.42 -17.36
N ILE A 58 -7.65 0.64 -18.05
CA ILE A 58 -7.31 1.92 -17.42
C ILE A 58 -8.55 2.60 -16.83
N GLU A 59 -9.68 2.60 -17.54
CA GLU A 59 -10.95 3.18 -17.05
C GLU A 59 -11.48 2.44 -15.81
N LEU A 60 -11.39 1.11 -15.79
CA LEU A 60 -11.75 0.32 -14.61
C LEU A 60 -10.85 0.67 -13.41
N ILE A 61 -9.54 0.83 -13.63
CA ILE A 61 -8.60 1.24 -12.58
C ILE A 61 -8.84 2.68 -12.13
N GLN A 62 -9.15 3.60 -13.04
CA GLN A 62 -9.52 4.99 -12.74
C GLN A 62 -10.72 5.04 -11.77
N ARG A 63 -11.77 4.27 -12.07
CA ARG A 63 -13.02 4.28 -11.31
C ARG A 63 -12.97 3.49 -10.01
N LEU A 64 -12.18 2.42 -9.95
CA LEU A 64 -12.23 1.43 -8.86
C LEU A 64 -10.93 1.33 -8.05
N GLY A 65 -9.84 1.93 -8.52
CA GLY A 65 -8.60 2.00 -7.77
C GLY A 65 -8.75 2.95 -6.58
N ILE A 66 -8.23 2.53 -5.43
CA ILE A 66 -8.22 3.35 -4.21
C ILE A 66 -6.79 3.62 -3.81
N TRP A 67 -6.44 4.90 -3.78
CA TRP A 67 -5.14 5.42 -3.45
C TRP A 67 -5.09 5.84 -1.97
N TRP A 68 -3.90 6.01 -1.43
CA TRP A 68 -3.76 6.78 -0.21
C TRP A 68 -3.97 8.28 -0.48
N SER A 69 -4.45 9.04 0.51
CA SER A 69 -4.48 10.50 0.39
C SER A 69 -3.07 11.10 0.46
N PRO A 70 -2.81 12.21 -0.26
CA PRO A 70 -1.59 13.01 -0.10
C PRO A 70 -1.32 13.44 1.35
N GLU A 71 -2.36 13.67 2.14
CA GLU A 71 -2.23 14.09 3.54
C GLU A 71 -1.69 12.99 4.45
N ILE A 72 -2.07 11.72 4.20
CA ILE A 72 -1.44 10.57 4.88
C ILE A 72 0.04 10.52 4.53
N TYR A 73 0.39 10.70 3.26
CA TYR A 73 1.78 10.73 2.80
C TYR A 73 2.59 11.86 3.44
N ALA A 74 2.02 13.06 3.54
CA ALA A 74 2.64 14.24 4.15
C ALA A 74 3.04 14.05 5.62
N THR A 75 2.36 13.12 6.31
CA THR A 75 2.55 12.87 7.73
C THR A 75 3.30 11.56 8.03
N LEU A 76 2.99 10.50 7.30
CA LEU A 76 3.49 9.14 7.51
C LEU A 76 3.79 8.47 6.16
N PRO A 77 4.90 8.84 5.48
CA PRO A 77 5.19 8.38 4.13
C PRO A 77 5.40 6.86 4.03
N VAL A 78 5.83 6.20 5.12
CA VAL A 78 5.97 4.74 5.25
C VAL A 78 5.14 4.26 6.45
N MET A 79 4.11 3.45 6.19
CA MET A 79 3.06 3.12 7.18
C MET A 79 3.49 2.07 8.23
N VAL A 80 4.31 1.11 7.83
CA VAL A 80 4.83 0.02 8.67
C VAL A 80 6.31 -0.20 8.38
N PRO A 81 7.19 0.76 8.74
CA PRO A 81 8.61 0.73 8.40
C PRO A 81 9.38 -0.41 9.08
N TRP A 82 8.78 -1.06 10.09
CA TRP A 82 9.33 -2.21 10.83
C TRP A 82 9.07 -3.57 10.15
N CYS A 83 8.45 -3.58 8.96
CA CYS A 83 8.00 -4.78 8.28
C CYS A 83 8.54 -4.86 6.85
N ILE A 84 8.78 -6.08 6.38
CA ILE A 84 9.17 -6.37 4.99
C ILE A 84 8.25 -7.44 4.40
N ARG A 85 8.13 -7.43 3.07
CA ARG A 85 7.61 -8.57 2.33
C ARG A 85 8.69 -9.64 2.20
N ASP A 86 8.38 -10.83 2.68
CA ASP A 86 9.18 -12.03 2.47
C ASP A 86 8.23 -13.18 2.09
N ARG A 87 8.19 -13.55 0.80
CA ARG A 87 7.34 -14.68 0.35
C ARG A 87 7.90 -16.03 0.78
N ALA A 88 9.22 -16.12 0.92
CA ALA A 88 9.93 -17.35 1.30
C ALA A 88 9.57 -17.79 2.73
N CYS A 89 9.19 -16.84 3.60
CA CYS A 89 8.79 -17.15 4.98
C CYS A 89 7.56 -18.07 5.11
N ARG A 90 6.78 -18.26 4.03
CA ARG A 90 5.62 -19.15 3.94
C ARG A 90 5.91 -20.49 3.26
N TYR A 91 6.94 -20.56 2.40
CA TYR A 91 7.06 -21.61 1.39
C TYR A 91 8.46 -22.21 1.21
N ASP A 92 9.44 -21.86 2.04
CA ASP A 92 10.76 -22.50 1.95
C ASP A 92 10.77 -23.90 2.61
N GLN A 93 11.70 -24.75 2.18
CA GLN A 93 11.96 -26.15 2.59
C GLN A 93 12.38 -26.31 4.08
N GLY A 94 11.99 -25.38 4.94
CA GLY A 94 12.25 -25.34 6.38
C GLY A 94 11.01 -24.94 7.18
N PRO A 95 11.11 -24.75 8.50
CA PRO A 95 9.97 -24.36 9.32
C PRO A 95 9.43 -22.99 8.91
N GLU A 96 8.10 -22.86 8.82
CA GLU A 96 7.41 -21.60 8.50
C GLU A 96 7.92 -20.47 9.40
N SER A 97 8.45 -19.40 8.81
CA SER A 97 9.02 -18.25 9.53
C SER A 97 8.21 -16.97 9.36
N TRP A 98 6.96 -17.09 8.90
CA TRP A 98 6.04 -15.96 8.84
C TRP A 98 5.83 -15.36 10.23
N GLY A 99 5.96 -14.04 10.35
CA GLY A 99 5.89 -13.37 11.62
C GLY A 99 7.15 -13.52 12.50
N SER A 100 8.23 -14.12 12.01
CA SER A 100 9.54 -14.08 12.66
C SER A 100 10.30 -12.80 12.29
N PRO A 101 11.21 -12.30 13.14
CA PRO A 101 12.13 -11.25 12.72
C PRO A 101 13.14 -11.77 11.67
N ARG A 102 13.62 -10.88 10.81
CA ARG A 102 14.85 -11.03 10.03
C ARG A 102 16.05 -10.71 10.94
N SER A 103 17.25 -11.09 10.53
CA SER A 103 18.49 -10.89 11.31
C SER A 103 18.75 -9.44 11.73
N ASP A 104 18.22 -8.47 10.99
CA ASP A 104 18.32 -7.02 11.22
C ASP A 104 17.08 -6.42 11.92
N GLY A 105 16.23 -7.26 12.50
CA GLY A 105 15.11 -6.85 13.33
C GLY A 105 13.77 -6.76 12.62
N TYR A 106 13.69 -6.52 11.31
CA TYR A 106 12.41 -6.32 10.62
C TYR A 106 11.50 -7.56 10.65
N LEU A 107 10.19 -7.37 10.82
CA LEU A 107 9.20 -8.44 10.74
C LEU A 107 9.08 -8.97 9.31
N ARG A 108 9.12 -10.30 9.14
CA ARG A 108 8.79 -10.97 7.88
C ARG A 108 7.28 -11.18 7.74
N ASP A 109 6.69 -10.61 6.70
CA ASP A 109 5.27 -10.76 6.36
C ASP A 109 5.06 -11.11 4.88
N ASP A 110 3.93 -11.72 4.53
CA ASP A 110 3.52 -11.94 3.13
C ASP A 110 2.28 -11.10 2.78
N ASN A 111 2.45 -9.77 2.81
CA ASN A 111 1.42 -8.76 2.53
C ASN A 111 0.18 -8.80 3.45
N SER A 112 0.18 -9.55 4.55
CA SER A 112 -1.01 -9.69 5.41
C SER A 112 -1.30 -8.41 6.20
N ILE A 113 -0.26 -7.64 6.55
CA ILE A 113 -0.37 -6.39 7.28
C ILE A 113 -0.88 -5.27 6.37
N ILE A 114 -0.26 -5.10 5.19
CA ILE A 114 -0.62 -4.02 4.27
C ILE A 114 -2.09 -4.15 3.87
N LYS A 115 -2.56 -5.35 3.52
CA LYS A 115 -3.97 -5.60 3.13
C LYS A 115 -4.98 -5.04 4.14
N LYS A 116 -4.62 -4.99 5.43
CA LYS A 116 -5.51 -4.54 6.51
C LYS A 116 -5.37 -3.06 6.86
N LEU A 117 -4.33 -2.37 6.39
CA LEU A 117 -4.04 -0.98 6.75
C LEU A 117 -5.24 -0.04 6.52
N PRO A 118 -5.92 -0.05 5.36
CA PRO A 118 -6.96 0.93 5.09
C PRO A 118 -8.36 0.54 5.58
N LEU A 119 -8.57 -0.68 6.10
CA LEU A 119 -9.90 -1.14 6.55
C LEU A 119 -10.66 -0.19 7.49
N PRO A 120 -9.99 0.53 8.42
CA PRO A 120 -10.68 1.46 9.29
C PRO A 120 -11.10 2.78 8.62
N LEU A 121 -10.54 3.10 7.44
CA LEU A 121 -10.63 4.42 6.83
C LEU A 121 -11.84 4.52 5.88
N PRO A 122 -12.54 5.67 5.88
CA PRO A 122 -13.49 5.99 4.83
C PRO A 122 -12.76 6.27 3.52
N ILE A 123 -13.52 6.17 2.43
CA ILE A 123 -13.06 6.44 1.07
C ILE A 123 -13.74 7.73 0.59
N SER A 124 -12.95 8.71 0.18
CA SER A 124 -13.40 9.81 -0.66
C SER A 124 -13.28 9.43 -2.14
N GLY A 125 -14.09 10.06 -2.96
CA GLY A 125 -14.10 9.85 -4.41
C GLY A 125 -14.95 10.90 -5.10
N PRO A 126 -14.97 10.90 -6.44
CA PRO A 126 -15.78 11.84 -7.21
C PRO A 126 -17.27 11.67 -6.91
N GLU A 127 -18.06 12.66 -7.31
CA GLU A 127 -19.51 12.54 -7.29
C GLU A 127 -19.98 11.33 -8.10
N GLY A 128 -20.94 10.57 -7.57
CA GLY A 128 -21.39 9.32 -8.16
C GLY A 128 -20.50 8.10 -7.90
N SER A 129 -19.33 8.25 -7.25
CA SER A 129 -18.53 7.08 -6.84
C SER A 129 -19.28 6.22 -5.83
N ALA A 130 -19.37 4.92 -6.11
CA ALA A 130 -19.97 3.93 -5.22
C ALA A 130 -19.20 3.75 -3.88
N TYR A 131 -17.98 4.31 -3.78
CA TYR A 131 -17.12 4.19 -2.60
C TYR A 131 -17.25 5.37 -1.64
N ARG A 132 -17.78 6.51 -2.11
CA ARG A 132 -17.77 7.78 -1.39
C ARG A 132 -18.45 7.65 -0.02
N GLY A 133 -17.70 7.96 1.04
CA GLY A 133 -18.15 7.91 2.43
C GLY A 133 -18.20 6.50 3.05
N ARG A 134 -17.86 5.45 2.29
CA ARG A 134 -17.91 4.06 2.75
C ARG A 134 -16.50 3.56 3.10
N LYS A 135 -16.42 2.40 3.75
CA LYS A 135 -15.14 1.75 4.11
C LYS A 135 -14.92 0.50 3.27
N PRO A 136 -13.66 0.15 2.92
CA PRO A 136 -13.39 -1.09 2.22
C PRO A 136 -13.66 -2.29 3.14
N TRP A 137 -14.23 -3.36 2.60
CA TRP A 137 -14.50 -4.59 3.36
C TRP A 137 -13.74 -5.79 2.79
N ARG A 138 -14.04 -6.17 1.54
CA ARG A 138 -13.44 -7.34 0.89
C ARG A 138 -13.34 -7.13 -0.63
N GLY A 139 -12.76 -8.10 -1.33
CA GLY A 139 -12.65 -8.05 -2.79
C GLY A 139 -11.56 -7.10 -3.32
N PHE A 140 -10.68 -6.61 -2.44
CA PHE A 140 -9.55 -5.76 -2.81
C PHE A 140 -8.21 -6.44 -2.54
N THR A 141 -7.22 -6.08 -3.35
CA THR A 141 -5.82 -6.50 -3.21
C THR A 141 -4.92 -5.27 -3.15
N ALA A 142 -4.06 -5.22 -2.14
CA ALA A 142 -2.99 -4.23 -2.06
C ALA A 142 -1.90 -4.59 -3.08
N CYS A 143 -1.64 -3.68 -4.00
CA CYS A 143 -0.69 -3.83 -5.09
C CYS A 143 0.50 -2.88 -4.88
N HIS A 144 1.70 -3.36 -5.16
CA HIS A 144 2.91 -2.54 -5.20
C HIS A 144 3.07 -1.98 -6.62
N ILE A 145 3.12 -0.66 -6.76
CA ILE A 145 3.18 0.03 -8.06
C ILE A 145 4.54 -0.19 -8.73
N TRP A 146 5.62 -0.08 -7.96
CA TRP A 146 6.94 -0.57 -8.31
C TRP A 146 7.15 -1.91 -7.63
N ARG A 147 7.29 -2.95 -8.45
CA ARG A 147 7.52 -4.31 -7.97
C ARG A 147 9.02 -4.62 -7.91
N ASP A 148 9.73 -4.33 -8.99
CA ASP A 148 11.15 -4.62 -9.13
C ASP A 148 11.97 -3.35 -9.04
N LEU A 149 13.10 -3.43 -8.33
CA LEU A 149 14.10 -2.39 -8.27
C LEU A 149 15.15 -2.61 -9.36
N PRO A 150 15.88 -1.57 -9.81
CA PRO A 150 16.99 -1.71 -10.76
C PRO A 150 18.06 -2.73 -10.32
N SER A 151 18.18 -2.98 -9.02
CA SER A 151 19.07 -3.99 -8.44
C SER A 151 18.62 -5.44 -8.63
N GLY A 152 17.43 -5.69 -9.22
CA GLY A 152 16.82 -7.01 -9.32
C GLY A 152 16.13 -7.50 -8.04
N LYS A 153 16.15 -6.69 -6.97
CA LYS A 153 15.41 -6.99 -5.73
C LYS A 153 13.96 -6.55 -5.84
N LEU A 154 13.07 -7.24 -5.12
CA LEU A 154 11.68 -6.81 -4.96
C LEU A 154 11.62 -5.55 -4.08
N ALA A 155 10.92 -4.51 -4.53
CA ALA A 155 10.67 -3.31 -3.75
C ALA A 155 9.99 -3.64 -2.41
N GLY A 156 9.05 -4.61 -2.41
CA GLY A 156 8.39 -5.06 -1.20
C GLY A 156 9.32 -5.64 -0.13
N ALA A 157 10.52 -6.11 -0.49
CA ALA A 157 11.50 -6.64 0.46
C ALA A 157 12.39 -5.55 1.10
N ASP A 158 12.33 -4.31 0.58
CA ASP A 158 12.94 -3.14 1.20
C ASP A 158 11.97 -2.57 2.25
N PRO A 159 12.38 -2.42 3.53
CA PRO A 159 11.50 -1.94 4.59
C PRO A 159 10.86 -0.57 4.31
N TRP A 160 11.57 0.28 3.58
CA TRP A 160 11.14 1.64 3.28
C TRP A 160 10.25 1.72 2.06
N LEU A 161 10.18 0.67 1.23
CA LEU A 161 9.32 0.60 0.04
C LEU A 161 8.15 -0.36 0.21
N TYR A 162 8.23 -1.29 1.17
CA TYR A 162 7.18 -2.24 1.48
C TYR A 162 5.85 -1.54 1.73
N SER A 163 5.87 -0.53 2.59
CA SER A 163 4.68 0.21 3.00
C SER A 163 4.77 1.70 2.68
N PHE A 164 5.61 2.05 1.71
CA PHE A 164 5.70 3.41 1.18
C PHE A 164 4.38 3.78 0.53
N VAL A 165 3.77 4.84 1.02
CA VAL A 165 2.44 5.30 0.61
C VAL A 165 2.35 5.49 -0.92
N PRO A 166 3.32 6.17 -1.58
CA PRO A 166 3.31 6.29 -3.04
C PRO A 166 3.49 4.97 -3.79
N ASN A 167 3.97 3.90 -3.15
CA ASN A 167 4.15 2.60 -3.81
C ASN A 167 2.92 1.69 -3.68
N LEU A 168 1.79 2.16 -3.15
CA LEU A 168 0.64 1.32 -2.83
C LEU A 168 -0.66 1.82 -3.46
N ILE A 169 -1.42 0.86 -3.99
CA ILE A 169 -2.79 1.05 -4.46
C ILE A 169 -3.63 -0.19 -4.12
N TRP A 170 -4.92 0.01 -3.83
CA TRP A 170 -5.87 -1.08 -3.68
C TRP A 170 -6.72 -1.19 -4.93
N LEU A 171 -6.70 -2.37 -5.54
CA LEU A 171 -7.49 -2.68 -6.72
C LEU A 171 -8.49 -3.78 -6.40
N PRO A 172 -9.66 -3.82 -7.06
CA PRO A 172 -10.47 -5.03 -7.13
C PRO A 172 -9.60 -6.24 -7.46
N THR A 173 -9.79 -7.33 -6.73
CA THR A 173 -8.89 -8.51 -6.81
C THR A 173 -8.77 -9.08 -8.22
N TRP A 174 -9.79 -8.91 -9.08
CA TRP A 174 -9.75 -9.38 -10.47
C TRP A 174 -8.92 -8.48 -11.40
N LEU A 175 -8.65 -7.22 -11.01
CA LEU A 175 -7.79 -6.29 -11.75
C LEU A 175 -6.35 -6.30 -11.25
N ALA A 176 -6.12 -6.63 -9.98
CA ALA A 176 -4.80 -6.61 -9.36
C ALA A 176 -3.69 -7.32 -10.17
N PRO A 177 -3.92 -8.50 -10.79
CA PRO A 177 -2.88 -9.19 -11.55
C PRO A 177 -2.44 -8.46 -12.84
N LEU A 178 -3.18 -7.45 -13.30
CA LEU A 178 -2.74 -6.57 -14.40
C LEU A 178 -1.53 -5.72 -14.01
N THR A 179 -1.29 -5.53 -12.71
CA THR A 179 -0.16 -4.77 -12.17
C THR A 179 1.05 -5.62 -11.82
N ASP A 180 0.92 -6.96 -11.89
CA ASP A 180 1.98 -7.88 -11.48
C ASP A 180 3.13 -7.97 -12.51
N ARG A 181 2.91 -7.55 -13.76
CA ARG A 181 3.94 -7.59 -14.80
C ARG A 181 4.70 -6.26 -14.86
N GLN A 182 5.99 -6.33 -14.53
CA GLN A 182 6.86 -5.17 -14.55
C GLN A 182 7.01 -4.63 -15.99
N GLY A 183 6.83 -3.32 -16.14
CA GLY A 183 6.98 -2.61 -17.42
C GLY A 183 5.76 -2.63 -18.33
N ASP A 184 4.69 -3.33 -17.96
CA ASP A 184 3.44 -3.29 -18.74
C ASP A 184 2.77 -1.90 -18.64
N ASN A 185 1.99 -1.53 -19.66
CA ASN A 185 1.34 -0.22 -19.77
C ASN A 185 0.56 0.18 -18.50
N THR A 186 -0.17 -0.76 -17.90
CA THR A 186 -0.91 -0.52 -16.66
C THR A 186 0.00 -0.09 -15.52
N GLN A 187 1.14 -0.76 -15.34
CA GLN A 187 2.09 -0.41 -14.28
C GLN A 187 2.69 0.97 -14.52
N VAL A 188 3.07 1.27 -15.77
CA VAL A 188 3.64 2.58 -16.14
C VAL A 188 2.65 3.72 -15.89
N VAL A 189 1.36 3.54 -16.20
CA VAL A 189 0.30 4.50 -15.88
C VAL A 189 0.17 4.72 -14.38
N LEU A 190 0.21 3.65 -13.57
CA LEU A 190 0.16 3.75 -12.11
C LEU A 190 1.39 4.46 -11.52
N GLN A 191 2.58 4.21 -12.06
CA GLN A 191 3.82 4.88 -11.65
C GLN A 191 3.75 6.39 -11.91
N ARG A 192 3.29 6.79 -13.11
CA ARG A 192 3.08 8.21 -13.46
C ARG A 192 2.04 8.86 -12.55
N THR A 193 0.92 8.18 -12.32
CA THR A 193 -0.14 8.65 -11.41
C THR A 193 0.40 8.86 -10.00
N SER A 194 1.17 7.90 -9.48
CA SER A 194 1.78 8.01 -8.16
C SER A 194 2.73 9.21 -8.07
N ILE A 195 3.60 9.40 -9.06
CA ILE A 195 4.49 10.58 -9.10
C ILE A 195 3.66 11.87 -9.12
N ALA A 196 2.64 11.96 -9.98
CA ALA A 196 1.79 13.15 -10.08
C ALA A 196 1.00 13.43 -8.79
N LEU A 197 0.59 12.37 -8.08
CA LEU A 197 -0.18 12.48 -6.85
C LEU A 197 0.67 12.85 -5.63
N PHE A 198 1.94 12.42 -5.57
CA PHE A 198 2.73 12.49 -4.33
C PHE A 198 4.06 13.25 -4.45
N ARG A 199 4.70 13.32 -5.62
CA ARG A 199 6.07 13.87 -5.71
C ARG A 199 6.13 15.37 -5.41
N GLY A 200 5.08 16.11 -5.74
CA GLY A 200 4.96 17.54 -5.47
C GLY A 200 4.26 17.89 -4.15
N VAL A 201 3.92 16.89 -3.33
CA VAL A 201 3.28 17.14 -2.03
C VAL A 201 4.29 17.72 -1.07
N GLU A 202 3.94 18.83 -0.44
CA GLU A 202 4.73 19.42 0.63
C GLU A 202 4.73 18.48 1.85
N LEU A 203 5.92 18.03 2.23
CA LEU A 203 6.11 17.14 3.35
C LEU A 203 6.37 17.94 4.62
N ARG A 204 5.72 17.53 5.72
CA ARG A 204 5.77 18.26 6.98
C ARG A 204 6.98 17.83 7.81
N GLY A 205 7.86 18.77 8.11
CA GLY A 205 8.99 18.53 9.03
C GLY A 205 10.00 17.49 8.51
N PRO A 206 10.64 16.71 9.39
CA PRO A 206 11.80 15.88 9.04
C PRO A 206 11.46 14.59 8.25
N VAL A 207 10.18 14.28 7.98
CA VAL A 207 9.80 13.09 7.19
C VAL A 207 10.25 13.18 5.72
N THR A 208 10.57 14.38 5.24
CA THR A 208 11.09 14.65 3.90
C THR A 208 12.30 13.79 3.56
N GLY A 209 13.27 13.65 4.49
CA GLY A 209 14.47 12.84 4.25
C GLY A 209 14.14 11.37 3.98
N TYR A 210 13.16 10.82 4.70
CA TYR A 210 12.71 9.44 4.52
C TYR A 210 11.97 9.24 3.20
N ALA A 211 11.10 10.16 2.83
CA ALA A 211 10.38 10.12 1.57
C ALA A 211 11.34 10.25 0.37
N GLU A 212 12.30 11.18 0.42
CA GLU A 212 13.32 11.34 -0.62
C GLU A 212 14.20 10.10 -0.74
N ALA A 213 14.62 9.51 0.38
CA ALA A 213 15.39 8.26 0.38
C ALA A 213 14.60 7.08 -0.22
N ALA A 214 13.29 7.03 -0.02
CA ALA A 214 12.42 6.04 -0.65
C ALA A 214 12.27 6.30 -2.16
N TRP A 215 11.97 7.53 -2.56
CA TRP A 215 11.85 7.93 -3.96
C TRP A 215 13.13 7.67 -4.77
N ALA A 216 14.30 7.94 -4.19
CA ALA A 216 15.59 7.70 -4.84
C ALA A 216 15.84 6.23 -5.23
N LYS A 217 15.12 5.29 -4.61
CA LYS A 217 15.20 3.86 -4.94
C LYS A 217 14.28 3.45 -6.09
N LEU A 218 13.27 4.26 -6.41
CA LEU A 218 12.24 3.95 -7.40
C LEU A 218 12.64 4.48 -8.78
N PRO A 219 12.65 3.64 -9.83
CA PRO A 219 12.96 4.10 -11.18
C PRO A 219 11.86 5.00 -11.73
N SER A 220 12.24 6.02 -12.48
CA SER A 220 11.28 6.88 -13.19
C SER A 220 10.62 6.12 -14.35
N PRO A 221 9.29 6.19 -14.50
CA PRO A 221 8.60 5.63 -15.65
C PRO A 221 8.93 6.45 -16.93
N PRO A 222 8.79 5.85 -18.12
CA PRO A 222 8.81 6.61 -19.38
C PRO A 222 7.77 7.75 -19.37
N PRO A 223 7.96 8.85 -20.13
CA PRO A 223 7.03 9.97 -20.17
C PRO A 223 5.68 9.60 -20.79
N GLY A 224 4.61 10.25 -20.33
CA GLY A 224 3.26 10.10 -20.86
C GLY A 224 2.20 10.38 -19.78
N PRO A 225 0.91 10.17 -20.09
CA PRO A 225 -0.16 10.45 -19.14
C PRO A 225 -0.23 9.40 -18.03
N GLY A 226 -0.66 9.85 -16.85
CA GLY A 226 -1.19 9.01 -15.78
C GLY A 226 -2.73 9.03 -15.79
N LEU A 227 -3.33 8.59 -14.69
CA LEU A 227 -4.76 8.73 -14.41
C LEU A 227 -5.15 10.18 -14.09
N ALA A 228 -6.42 10.51 -14.26
CA ALA A 228 -7.01 11.79 -13.88
C ALA A 228 -7.10 11.90 -12.35
N LEU A 229 -6.39 12.84 -11.74
CA LEU A 229 -6.17 12.89 -10.28
C LEU A 229 -7.40 13.33 -9.47
N GLU A 230 -8.26 14.14 -10.09
CA GLU A 230 -9.47 14.72 -9.54
C GLU A 230 -10.62 13.70 -9.42
N THR A 231 -10.54 12.60 -10.16
CA THR A 231 -11.55 11.52 -10.14
C THR A 231 -11.08 10.26 -9.44
N LEU A 232 -9.91 10.26 -8.79
CA LEU A 232 -9.42 9.12 -8.02
C LEU A 232 -10.19 8.92 -6.71
N ASN A 233 -10.42 7.66 -6.34
CA ASN A 233 -10.82 7.32 -4.98
C ASN A 233 -9.60 7.32 -4.06
N LYS A 234 -9.77 7.83 -2.83
CA LYS A 234 -8.68 7.97 -1.85
C LYS A 234 -9.15 7.51 -0.48
N PHE A 235 -8.28 6.83 0.27
CA PHE A 235 -8.48 6.61 1.69
C PHE A 235 -8.26 7.93 2.43
N ASP A 236 -9.25 8.34 3.22
CA ASP A 236 -9.20 9.62 3.91
C ASP A 236 -8.16 9.62 5.03
N ALA A 237 -7.50 10.77 5.22
CA ALA A 237 -6.67 11.00 6.38
C ALA A 237 -7.57 11.14 7.62
N VAL A 238 -7.38 10.26 8.60
CA VAL A 238 -8.08 10.34 9.88
C VAL A 238 -7.02 10.53 10.97
N PRO A 239 -6.99 11.66 11.70
CA PRO A 239 -5.94 11.94 12.69
C PRO A 239 -5.76 10.81 13.71
N SER A 240 -6.87 10.29 14.26
CA SER A 240 -6.84 9.17 15.21
C SER A 240 -6.30 7.86 14.62
N TYR A 241 -6.35 7.68 13.29
CA TYR A 241 -5.70 6.57 12.62
C TYR A 241 -4.18 6.77 12.56
N LEU A 242 -3.71 7.95 12.18
CA LEU A 242 -2.29 8.31 12.15
C LEU A 242 -1.66 8.19 13.54
N THR A 243 -2.29 8.73 14.59
CA THR A 243 -1.85 8.57 15.98
C THR A 243 -1.73 7.09 16.37
N ARG A 244 -2.67 6.23 15.97
CA ARG A 244 -2.58 4.78 16.25
C ARG A 244 -1.43 4.10 15.51
N ARG A 245 -1.01 4.61 14.34
CA ARG A 245 0.17 4.10 13.63
C ARG A 245 1.45 4.52 14.33
N LEU A 246 1.55 5.77 14.77
CA LEU A 246 2.65 6.24 15.62
C LEU A 246 2.77 5.44 16.92
N ASN A 247 1.66 5.21 17.62
CA ASN A 247 1.65 4.38 18.84
C ASN A 247 2.10 2.94 18.56
N SER A 248 1.93 2.45 17.34
CA SER A 248 2.48 1.14 16.96
C SER A 248 4.00 1.20 16.86
N LEU A 249 4.59 2.26 16.32
CA LEU A 249 6.05 2.47 16.30
C LEU A 249 6.64 2.60 17.70
N ASP A 250 6.02 3.42 18.56
CA ASP A 250 6.37 3.55 19.98
C ASP A 250 6.49 2.18 20.66
N LYS A 251 5.58 1.26 20.34
CA LYS A 251 5.58 -0.09 20.88
C LYS A 251 6.80 -0.91 20.45
N PHE A 252 7.25 -0.79 19.20
CA PHE A 252 8.46 -1.46 18.74
C PHE A 252 9.71 -0.88 19.41
N VAL A 253 9.81 0.44 19.53
CA VAL A 253 10.93 1.10 20.22
C VAL A 253 11.01 0.63 21.67
N LYS A 254 9.91 0.76 22.43
CA LYS A 254 9.84 0.31 23.83
C LYS A 254 10.13 -1.18 23.97
N GLY A 255 9.62 -2.01 23.06
CA GLY A 255 9.94 -3.44 23.03
C GLY A 255 11.44 -3.70 22.90
N CYS A 256 12.12 -2.95 22.04
CA CYS A 256 13.57 -3.06 21.89
C CYS A 256 14.32 -2.51 23.11
N ASP A 257 13.85 -1.43 23.73
CA ASP A 257 14.43 -0.90 24.97
C ASP A 257 14.42 -1.94 26.10
N GLU A 258 13.32 -2.68 26.27
CA GLU A 258 13.25 -3.78 27.25
C GLU A 258 14.28 -4.89 26.93
N ILE A 259 14.41 -5.29 25.67
CA ILE A 259 15.43 -6.28 25.24
C ILE A 259 16.85 -5.77 25.56
N LEU A 260 17.12 -4.51 25.26
CA LEU A 260 18.43 -3.89 25.48
C LEU A 260 18.71 -3.67 26.97
N ALA A 261 17.69 -3.52 27.81
CA ALA A 261 17.84 -3.53 29.27
C ALA A 261 18.03 -4.96 29.86
N GLY A 262 17.87 -6.01 29.05
CA GLY A 262 17.91 -7.41 29.51
C GLY A 262 16.60 -7.87 30.17
N HIS A 263 15.51 -7.13 29.95
CA HIS A 263 14.19 -7.45 30.46
C HIS A 263 13.40 -8.31 29.46
N GLN A 264 12.38 -9.01 29.96
CA GLN A 264 11.41 -9.71 29.12
C GLN A 264 10.37 -8.76 28.56
N ILE A 265 9.99 -8.95 27.30
CA ILE A 265 8.90 -8.20 26.68
C ILE A 265 7.56 -8.69 27.24
N LYS A 266 6.90 -7.86 28.05
CA LYS A 266 5.63 -8.20 28.70
C LYS A 266 4.41 -8.11 27.76
N GLN A 267 4.49 -7.26 26.74
CA GLN A 267 3.40 -7.02 25.80
C GLN A 267 3.74 -7.54 24.42
N LYS A 268 2.86 -8.37 23.85
CA LYS A 268 2.97 -8.83 22.45
C LYS A 268 3.14 -7.64 21.52
N LEU A 269 4.22 -7.57 20.74
CA LEU A 269 4.50 -6.47 19.81
C LEU A 269 3.52 -6.48 18.63
N VAL A 270 3.59 -7.53 17.80
CA VAL A 270 2.73 -7.71 16.61
C VAL A 270 2.12 -9.10 16.55
N CYS A 271 2.95 -10.13 16.68
CA CYS A 271 2.56 -11.53 16.85
C CYS A 271 3.41 -12.17 17.96
N THR A 272 2.96 -13.31 18.47
CA THR A 272 3.65 -14.04 19.54
C THR A 272 5.06 -14.41 19.11
N ARG A 273 5.20 -15.01 17.92
CA ARG A 273 6.49 -15.42 17.33
C ARG A 273 7.52 -14.29 17.29
N TYR A 274 7.15 -13.13 16.72
CA TYR A 274 8.06 -11.98 16.69
C TYR A 274 8.47 -11.52 18.09
N THR A 275 7.52 -11.50 19.03
CA THR A 275 7.77 -11.06 20.42
C THR A 275 8.78 -11.97 21.12
N GLU A 276 8.70 -13.28 20.88
CA GLU A 276 9.58 -14.28 21.49
C GLU A 276 10.94 -14.42 20.79
N GLU A 277 11.01 -14.14 19.49
CA GLU A 277 12.22 -14.33 18.69
C GLU A 277 13.08 -13.08 18.56
N LEU A 278 12.50 -11.87 18.60
CA LEU A 278 13.27 -10.63 18.53
C LEU A 278 14.38 -10.53 19.62
N PRO A 279 14.14 -10.94 20.89
CA PRO A 279 15.19 -10.96 21.91
C PRO A 279 16.37 -11.89 21.63
N LYS A 280 16.22 -12.84 20.69
CA LYS A 280 17.25 -13.84 20.34
C LYS A 280 18.24 -13.33 19.28
N LEU A 281 17.97 -12.17 18.68
CA LEU A 281 18.87 -11.57 17.70
C LEU A 281 20.12 -10.98 18.38
N ASP A 282 21.15 -10.68 17.57
CA ASP A 282 22.29 -9.89 18.02
C ASP A 282 21.79 -8.54 18.57
N ARG A 283 22.20 -8.22 19.81
CA ARG A 283 21.85 -6.98 20.49
C ARG A 283 22.24 -5.73 19.71
N ARG A 284 23.30 -5.79 18.89
CA ARG A 284 23.71 -4.71 17.98
C ARG A 284 22.65 -4.46 16.90
N ASN A 285 22.12 -5.53 16.31
CA ASN A 285 21.07 -5.42 15.29
C ASN A 285 19.77 -4.91 15.90
N VAL A 286 19.39 -5.39 17.09
CA VAL A 286 18.23 -4.87 17.84
C VAL A 286 18.39 -3.38 18.13
N LYS A 287 19.59 -2.95 18.56
CA LYS A 287 19.87 -1.53 18.80
C LYS A 287 19.75 -0.70 17.53
N GLN A 288 20.35 -1.14 16.42
CA GLN A 288 20.26 -0.42 15.15
C GLN A 288 18.82 -0.30 14.65
N PHE A 289 18.05 -1.39 14.72
CA PHE A 289 16.63 -1.39 14.37
C PHE A 289 15.84 -0.42 15.27
N ARG A 290 16.05 -0.46 16.58
CA ARG A 290 15.45 0.45 17.56
C ARG A 290 15.73 1.91 17.23
N ASP A 291 17.00 2.25 17.03
CA ASP A 291 17.44 3.62 16.76
C ASP A 291 16.81 4.14 15.45
N THR A 292 16.74 3.28 14.42
CA THR A 292 16.09 3.60 13.14
C THR A 292 14.57 3.83 13.31
N MET A 293 13.89 2.99 14.10
CA MET A 293 12.45 3.15 14.35
C MET A 293 12.15 4.38 15.21
N GLU A 294 13.00 4.70 16.19
CA GLU A 294 12.82 5.89 17.03
C GLU A 294 13.02 7.17 16.23
N ASP A 295 14.06 7.25 15.39
CA ASP A 295 14.29 8.44 14.55
C ASP A 295 13.12 8.70 13.60
N TYR A 296 12.64 7.66 12.91
CA TYR A 296 11.48 7.80 12.02
C TYR A 296 10.19 8.15 12.79
N ARG A 297 9.99 7.56 13.98
CA ARG A 297 8.83 7.85 14.84
C ARG A 297 8.83 9.30 15.30
N GLN A 298 9.98 9.84 15.72
CA GLN A 298 10.12 11.26 16.07
C GLN A 298 9.82 12.14 14.87
N ALA A 299 10.30 11.76 13.68
CA ALA A 299 10.05 12.52 12.48
C ALA A 299 8.55 12.62 12.14
N CYS A 300 7.84 11.49 12.18
CA CYS A 300 6.41 11.47 11.93
C CYS A 300 5.57 12.12 13.05
N ALA A 301 6.04 12.09 14.30
CA ALA A 301 5.39 12.81 15.40
C ALA A 301 5.44 14.33 15.19
N ALA A 302 6.59 14.86 14.75
CA ALA A 302 6.74 16.26 14.40
C ALA A 302 5.83 16.65 13.21
N ALA A 303 5.76 15.80 12.19
CA ALA A 303 4.87 16.01 11.03
C ALA A 303 3.39 16.04 11.42
N LEU A 304 2.96 15.14 12.32
CA LEU A 304 1.57 15.08 12.80
C LEU A 304 1.23 16.30 13.65
N HIS A 305 2.17 16.79 14.48
CA HIS A 305 1.96 18.00 15.28
C HIS A 305 1.73 19.23 14.39
N ALA A 306 2.58 19.42 13.38
CA ALA A 306 2.44 20.52 12.42
C ALA A 306 1.07 20.50 11.71
N SER A 307 0.58 19.31 11.35
CA SER A 307 -0.76 19.17 10.75
C SER A 307 -1.89 19.68 11.65
N CYS A 308 -1.80 19.45 12.96
CA CYS A 308 -2.82 19.90 13.91
C CYS A 308 -2.78 21.43 14.12
N GLU A 309 -1.61 22.05 13.96
CA GLU A 309 -1.47 23.52 14.05
C GLU A 309 -2.08 24.20 12.82
N ASP A 310 -1.86 23.65 11.63
CA ASP A 310 -2.47 24.14 10.38
C ASP A 310 -4.01 24.09 10.42
N ASP A 311 -4.60 23.04 11.02
CA ASP A 311 -6.06 22.89 11.14
C ASP A 311 -6.72 23.87 12.13
N MET A 312 -5.94 24.53 12.99
CA MET A 312 -6.43 25.50 13.98
C MET A 312 -6.27 26.97 13.55
N ALA A 313 -5.54 27.23 12.46
CA ALA A 313 -5.28 28.56 11.90
C ALA A 313 -6.29 28.93 10.79
#